data_AF-A0A9P6NXW9-F1
#
_entry.id   AF-A0A9P6NXW9-F1
#
_cell.length_a   1.000
_cell.length_b   1.000
_cell.length_c   1.000
_cell.angle_alpha   90.00
_cell.angle_beta   90.00
_cell.angle_gamma   90.00
#
_symmetry.space_group_name_H-M   'P 1'
#
loop_
_entity.id
_entity.type
_entity.pdbx_description
1 polymer ?
#
loop_
_entity_poly.entity_id
_entity_poly.type
_entity_poly.pdbx_seq_one_letter_code
_entity_poly.pdbx_strand_id
1 'polypeptide(L)'
;MSSLQARYLADFPQDLNYVHMAAAASLQILGYYIYRSAKNQKDRVQETPEDSSIRDLQYIKTKHGRLLTSGWCANTRHIEYLGQWLISLAWCLLCGFDSVIPYTYTISTAILLAYRVCRDEGYCRDKYGEDWNQYCKQVPYRIIPGIY
;
A
#
# COMPACT_ATOMS: atom_id res chain seq x y z
N MET A 1 -4.68 -13.04 -13.71
CA MET A 1 -5.51 -11.92 -14.21
C MET A 1 -4.73 -10.60 -14.21
N SER A 2 -3.56 -10.54 -14.86
CA SER A 2 -2.80 -9.30 -15.08
C SER A 2 -2.67 -8.96 -16.58
N SER A 3 -3.08 -9.88 -17.45
CA SER A 3 -3.13 -9.69 -18.90
C SER A 3 -4.48 -9.17 -19.40
N LEU A 4 -5.47 -8.98 -18.52
CA LEU A 4 -6.83 -8.59 -18.90
C LEU A 4 -6.86 -7.21 -19.57
N GLN A 5 -6.09 -6.26 -19.05
CA GLN A 5 -5.97 -4.90 -19.56
C GLN A 5 -5.32 -4.90 -20.96
N ALA A 6 -4.23 -5.66 -21.12
CA ALA A 6 -3.57 -5.81 -22.42
C ALA A 6 -4.49 -6.48 -23.45
N ARG A 7 -5.25 -7.50 -23.03
CA ARG A 7 -6.24 -8.18 -23.89
C ARG A 7 -7.38 -7.23 -24.28
N TYR A 8 -7.91 -6.48 -23.32
CA TYR A 8 -8.97 -5.50 -23.56
C TYR A 8 -8.51 -4.45 -24.57
N LEU A 9 -7.32 -3.88 -24.41
CA LEU A 9 -6.76 -2.89 -25.33
C LEU A 9 -6.46 -3.44 -26.73
N ALA A 10 -6.18 -4.74 -26.86
CA ALA A 10 -6.00 -5.39 -28.15
C ALA A 10 -7.32 -5.52 -28.93
N ASP A 11 -8.42 -5.79 -28.22
CA ASP A 11 -9.76 -5.96 -28.82
C ASP A 11 -10.50 -4.60 -28.95
N PHE A 12 -10.20 -3.64 -28.07
CA PHE A 12 -10.81 -2.30 -28.01
C PHE A 12 -9.71 -1.23 -27.92
N PRO A 13 -9.14 -0.79 -29.06
CA PRO A 13 -8.14 0.27 -29.06
C PRO A 13 -8.75 1.57 -28.51
N GLN A 14 -8.01 2.23 -27.61
CA GLN A 14 -8.44 3.42 -26.90
C GLN A 14 -7.55 4.60 -27.28
N ASP A 15 -8.15 5.66 -27.83
CA ASP A 15 -7.45 6.91 -28.12
C ASP A 15 -7.43 7.79 -26.85
N LEU A 16 -6.48 7.52 -25.96
CA LEU A 16 -6.31 8.30 -24.73
C LEU A 16 -5.66 9.65 -25.01
N ASN A 17 -6.27 10.74 -24.53
CA ASN A 17 -5.62 12.05 -24.54
C ASN A 17 -4.38 12.04 -23.61
N TYR A 18 -3.35 12.82 -23.96
CA TYR A 18 -2.14 13.03 -23.16
C TYR A 18 -2.41 13.33 -21.69
N VAL A 19 -3.47 14.08 -21.38
CA VAL A 19 -3.87 14.36 -19.99
C VAL A 19 -4.21 13.07 -19.22
N HIS A 20 -4.95 12.15 -19.85
CA HIS A 20 -5.31 10.86 -19.23
C HIS A 20 -4.08 9.98 -19.04
N MET A 21 -3.20 9.91 -20.04
CA MET A 21 -1.95 9.16 -19.93
C MET A 21 -1.03 9.74 -18.85
N ALA A 22 -0.91 11.07 -18.79
CA ALA A 22 -0.13 11.75 -17.75
C ALA A 22 -0.71 11.51 -16.35
N ALA A 23 -2.04 11.54 -16.21
CA ALA A 23 -2.71 11.23 -14.95
C ALA A 23 -2.42 9.78 -14.51
N ALA A 24 -2.60 8.79 -15.39
CA ALA A 24 -2.31 7.39 -15.10
C ALA A 24 -0.83 7.17 -14.73
N ALA A 25 0.10 7.78 -15.48
CA ALA A 25 1.53 7.72 -15.20
C ALA A 25 1.89 8.36 -13.85
N SER A 26 1.31 9.53 -13.54
CA SER A 26 1.52 10.19 -12.25
C SER A 26 1.02 9.34 -11.07
N LEU A 27 -0.14 8.70 -11.24
CA LEU A 27 -0.71 7.81 -10.23
C LEU A 27 0.15 6.55 -10.03
N GLN A 28 0.68 5.99 -11.11
CA GLN A 28 1.62 4.86 -11.08
C GLN A 28 2.88 5.21 -10.31
N ILE A 29 3.50 6.36 -10.62
CA ILE A 29 4.74 6.82 -9.97
C ILE A 29 4.48 7.08 -8.48
N LEU A 30 3.39 7.77 -8.15
CA LEU A 30 3.01 8.05 -6.77
C LEU A 30 2.76 6.78 -5.97
N GLY A 31 1.96 5.85 -6.52
CA GLY A 31 1.66 4.57 -5.87
C GLY A 31 2.93 3.74 -5.65
N TYR A 32 3.80 3.67 -6.65
CA TYR A 32 5.09 2.98 -6.54
C TYR A 32 6.01 3.62 -5.51
N TYR A 33 6.09 4.96 -5.49
CA TYR A 33 6.87 5.69 -4.51
C TYR A 33 6.40 5.37 -3.09
N ILE A 34 5.10 5.49 -2.80
CA ILE A 34 4.52 5.18 -1.48
C ILE A 34 4.79 3.72 -1.08
N TYR A 35 4.52 2.77 -1.98
CA TYR A 35 4.74 1.35 -1.71
C TYR A 35 6.20 1.07 -1.36
N ARG A 36 7.12 1.57 -2.19
CA ARG A 36 8.55 1.26 -2.05
C ARG A 36 9.17 1.99 -0.87
N SER A 37 8.84 3.26 -0.66
CA SER A 37 9.37 4.06 0.43
C SER A 37 8.91 3.53 1.79
N ALA A 38 7.62 3.23 1.95
CA ALA A 38 7.06 2.70 3.19
C ALA A 38 7.62 1.31 3.53
N LYS A 39 7.70 0.42 2.52
CA LYS A 39 8.25 -0.93 2.71
C LYS A 39 9.74 -0.87 3.08
N ASN A 40 10.54 -0.10 2.34
CA ASN A 40 11.96 0.06 2.65
C ASN A 40 12.18 0.65 4.05
N GLN A 41 11.32 1.57 4.51
CA GLN A 41 11.41 2.12 5.86
C GLN A 41 11.16 1.05 6.93
N LYS A 42 10.14 0.20 6.75
CA LYS A 42 9.87 -0.93 7.65
C LYS A 42 11.01 -1.94 7.68
N ASP A 43 11.52 -2.31 6.49
CA ASP A 43 12.61 -3.28 6.35
C ASP A 43 13.89 -2.78 7.06
N ARG A 44 14.27 -1.52 6.85
CA ARG A 44 15.43 -0.90 7.52
C ARG A 44 15.30 -0.88 9.04
N VAL A 45 14.11 -0.58 9.57
CA VAL A 45 13.87 -0.58 11.03
C VAL A 45 14.00 -1.97 11.62
N GLN A 46 13.68 -3.03 10.87
CA GLN A 46 13.85 -4.41 11.34
C GLN A 46 15.31 -4.87 11.20
N GLU A 47 15.95 -4.61 10.05
CA GLU A 47 17.25 -5.19 9.67
C GLU A 47 18.46 -4.36 10.12
N THR A 48 18.40 -3.02 10.12
CA THR A 48 19.57 -2.15 10.34
C THR A 48 19.27 -0.99 11.31
N PRO A 49 19.21 -1.26 12.63
CA PRO A 49 18.88 -0.27 13.68
C PRO A 49 19.68 1.03 13.67
N GLU A 50 20.95 0.96 13.27
CA GLU A 50 21.93 2.04 13.45
C GLU A 50 22.08 2.92 12.20
N ASP A 51 21.27 2.67 11.16
CA ASP A 51 21.28 3.48 9.95
C ASP A 51 20.91 4.94 10.27
N SER A 52 21.78 5.87 9.87
CA SER A 52 21.57 7.30 10.05
C SER A 52 20.25 7.81 9.47
N SER A 53 19.73 7.16 8.42
CA SER A 53 18.47 7.53 7.76
C SER A 53 17.21 7.22 8.58
N ILE A 54 17.33 6.47 9.68
CA ILE A 54 16.21 6.13 10.57
C ILE A 54 16.39 6.69 12.00
N ARG A 55 17.41 7.52 12.25
CA ARG A 55 17.72 8.05 13.60
C ARG A 55 16.58 8.83 14.23
N ASP A 56 15.82 9.56 13.41
CA ASP A 56 14.70 10.37 13.88
C ASP A 56 13.37 9.57 13.99
N LEU A 57 13.38 8.28 13.64
CA LEU A 57 12.19 7.45 13.68
C LEU A 57 11.94 6.89 15.09
N GLN A 58 10.73 7.12 15.58
CA GLN A 58 10.18 6.53 16.79
C GLN A 58 9.61 5.15 16.51
N TYR A 59 9.86 4.19 17.41
CA TYR A 59 9.34 2.84 17.37
C TYR A 59 9.16 2.27 18.78
N ILE A 60 8.25 1.31 18.93
CA ILE A 60 8.08 0.52 20.15
C ILE A 60 8.99 -0.70 20.06
N LYS A 61 9.86 -0.88 21.05
CA LYS A 61 10.71 -2.07 21.17
C LYS A 61 9.92 -3.18 21.86
N THR A 62 9.77 -4.32 21.17
CA THR A 62 9.03 -5.48 21.66
C THR A 62 9.98 -6.65 21.91
N LYS A 63 9.50 -7.70 22.58
CA LYS A 63 10.28 -8.94 22.77
C LYS A 63 10.63 -9.65 21.46
N HIS A 64 9.84 -9.44 20.41
CA HIS A 64 9.93 -10.14 19.13
C HIS A 64 10.31 -9.23 17.96
N GLY A 65 10.75 -7.99 18.23
CA GLY A 65 11.16 -7.03 17.22
C GLY A 65 10.86 -5.58 17.58
N ARG A 66 10.55 -4.78 16.56
CA ARG A 66 10.27 -3.34 16.70
C ARG A 66 9.06 -2.97 15.85
N LEU A 67 8.23 -2.08 16.37
CA LEU A 67 7.03 -1.57 15.71
C LEU A 67 7.19 -0.07 15.45
N LEU A 68 7.26 0.33 14.18
CA LEU A 68 7.52 1.71 13.78
C LEU A 68 6.30 2.60 13.99
N THR A 69 6.40 3.64 14.83
CA THR A 69 5.30 4.56 15.17
C THR A 69 5.43 5.94 14.55
N SER A 70 6.36 6.11 13.60
CA SER A 70 6.65 7.38 12.94
C SER A 70 6.88 7.18 11.43
N GLY A 71 7.11 8.26 10.69
CA GLY A 71 7.28 8.20 9.24
C GLY A 71 6.01 7.74 8.53
N TRP A 72 6.14 6.82 7.57
CA TRP A 72 5.02 6.24 6.82
C TRP A 72 4.01 5.49 7.71
N CYS A 73 4.48 5.00 8.87
CA CYS A 73 3.64 4.29 9.84
C CYS A 73 3.09 5.18 10.96
N ALA A 74 3.30 6.51 10.91
CA ALA A 74 2.83 7.40 11.97
C ALA A 74 1.29 7.40 12.09
N ASN A 75 0.61 7.43 10.94
CA ASN A 75 -0.84 7.52 10.89
C ASN A 75 -1.49 6.19 10.48
N THR A 76 -0.79 5.35 9.72
CA THR A 76 -1.37 4.14 9.10
C THR A 76 -0.46 2.93 9.23
N ARG A 77 -1.00 1.78 9.62
CA ARG A 77 -0.22 0.56 9.83
C ARG A 77 0.25 -0.11 8.53
N HIS A 78 -0.47 0.07 7.42
CA HIS A 78 -0.28 -0.62 6.14
C HIS A 78 -0.39 0.32 4.92
N ILE A 79 0.27 1.48 4.96
CA ILE A 79 0.23 2.44 3.83
C ILE A 79 0.84 1.89 2.53
N GLU A 80 1.72 0.88 2.62
CA GLU A 80 2.23 0.19 1.45
C GLU A 80 1.11 -0.46 0.63
N TYR A 81 0.01 -0.87 1.26
CA TYR A 81 -1.13 -1.44 0.54
C TYR A 81 -1.93 -0.37 -0.20
N LEU A 82 -1.99 0.85 0.33
CA LEU A 82 -2.54 1.98 -0.42
C LEU A 82 -1.72 2.22 -1.69
N GLY A 83 -0.39 2.27 -1.57
CA GLY A 83 0.50 2.38 -2.73
C GLY A 83 0.29 1.27 -3.77
N GLN A 84 0.17 0.02 -3.32
CA GLN A 84 -0.10 -1.12 -4.19
C GLN A 84 -1.47 -1.01 -4.88
N TRP A 85 -2.49 -0.52 -4.19
CA TRP A 85 -3.81 -0.33 -4.77
C TRP A 85 -3.80 0.78 -5.83
N LEU A 86 -3.11 1.91 -5.58
CA LEU A 86 -2.97 3.00 -6.55
C LEU A 86 -2.28 2.55 -7.84
N ILE A 87 -1.24 1.70 -7.74
CA ILE A 87 -0.61 1.06 -8.91
C ILE A 87 -1.62 0.24 -9.71
N SER A 88 -2.44 -0.56 -9.03
CA SER A 88 -3.47 -1.37 -9.72
C SER A 88 -4.51 -0.51 -10.42
N LEU A 89 -4.88 0.63 -9.82
CA LEU A 89 -5.83 1.59 -10.38
C LEU A 89 -5.24 2.30 -11.61
N ALA A 90 -3.96 2.69 -11.55
CA ALA A 90 -3.26 3.31 -12.67
C ALA A 90 -3.26 2.40 -13.92
N TRP A 91 -3.10 1.09 -13.75
CA TRP A 91 -3.17 0.15 -14.87
C TRP A 91 -4.56 0.04 -15.48
N CYS A 92 -5.62 0.11 -14.66
CA CYS A 92 -7.00 0.08 -15.14
C CYS A 92 -7.39 1.39 -15.86
N LEU A 93 -6.87 2.54 -15.41
CA LEU A 93 -7.13 3.85 -16.05
C LEU A 93 -6.63 3.91 -17.50
N LEU A 94 -5.59 3.13 -17.85
CA LEU A 94 -5.13 3.01 -19.24
C LEU A 94 -6.12 2.31 -20.16
N CYS A 95 -7.19 1.69 -19.64
CA CYS A 95 -8.24 1.08 -20.44
C CYS A 95 -9.43 2.01 -20.71
N GLY A 96 -9.36 3.29 -20.29
CA GLY A 96 -10.48 4.23 -20.40
C GLY A 96 -11.61 3.93 -19.42
N PHE A 97 -12.81 4.44 -19.72
CA PHE A 97 -14.00 4.32 -18.85
C PHE A 97 -15.18 3.60 -19.53
N ASP A 98 -14.98 3.09 -20.75
CA ASP A 98 -16.05 2.48 -21.56
C ASP A 98 -16.54 1.14 -20.99
N SER A 99 -15.71 0.48 -20.17
CA SER A 99 -16.05 -0.82 -19.58
C SER A 99 -15.55 -0.94 -18.15
N VAL A 100 -16.36 -1.58 -17.31
CA VAL A 100 -15.99 -1.94 -15.93
C VAL A 100 -15.08 -3.18 -15.89
N ILE A 101 -15.00 -3.96 -16.97
CA ILE A 101 -14.28 -5.24 -17.00
C ILE A 101 -12.81 -5.09 -16.59
N PRO A 102 -12.02 -4.13 -17.13
CA PRO A 102 -10.63 -3.92 -16.70
C PRO A 102 -10.51 -3.55 -15.21
N TYR A 103 -11.51 -2.89 -14.64
CA TYR A 103 -11.52 -2.44 -13.24
C TYR A 103 -11.81 -3.56 -12.24
N THR A 104 -12.30 -4.71 -12.69
CA THR A 104 -12.43 -5.91 -11.83
C THR A 104 -11.09 -6.30 -11.20
N TYR A 105 -9.97 -6.01 -11.87
CA TYR A 105 -8.62 -6.21 -11.33
C TYR A 105 -8.33 -5.34 -10.10
N THR A 106 -8.57 -4.03 -10.17
CA THR A 106 -8.32 -3.13 -9.04
C THR A 106 -9.29 -3.40 -7.88
N ILE A 107 -10.54 -3.76 -8.17
CA ILE A 107 -11.54 -4.15 -7.16
C ILE A 107 -11.09 -5.43 -6.45
N SER A 108 -10.68 -6.46 -7.19
CA SER A 108 -10.19 -7.71 -6.62
C SER A 108 -8.92 -7.48 -5.78
N THR A 109 -8.06 -6.55 -6.22
CA THR A 109 -6.86 -6.16 -5.47
C THR A 109 -7.22 -5.49 -4.15
N ALA A 110 -8.20 -4.58 -4.14
CA ALA A 110 -8.67 -3.93 -2.90
C ALA A 110 -9.21 -4.95 -1.89
N ILE A 111 -10.04 -5.91 -2.35
CA ILE A 111 -10.58 -6.98 -1.49
C ILE A 111 -9.45 -7.86 -0.93
N LEU A 112 -8.51 -8.27 -1.79
CA LEU A 112 -7.36 -9.08 -1.38
C LEU A 112 -6.49 -8.35 -0.34
N LEU A 113 -6.27 -7.05 -0.51
CA LEU A 113 -5.51 -6.23 0.43
C LEU A 113 -6.24 -6.07 1.76
N ALA A 114 -7.57 -5.87 1.75
CA ALA A 114 -8.37 -5.83 2.97
C ALA A 114 -8.27 -7.15 3.76
N TYR A 115 -8.40 -8.29 3.06
CA TYR A 115 -8.20 -9.60 3.67
C TYR A 115 -6.77 -9.77 4.23
N ARG A 116 -5.77 -9.32 3.47
CA ARG A 116 -4.36 -9.36 3.89
C ARG A 116 -4.13 -8.55 5.16
N VAL A 117 -4.70 -7.35 5.28
CA VAL A 117 -4.61 -6.55 6.52
C VAL A 117 -5.17 -7.33 7.70
N CYS A 118 -6.38 -7.89 7.59
CA CYS A 118 -6.98 -8.64 8.69
C CYS A 118 -6.10 -9.81 9.15
N ARG A 119 -5.52 -10.54 8.19
CA ARG A 119 -4.63 -11.67 8.47
C ARG A 119 -3.31 -11.22 9.10
N ASP A 120 -2.70 -10.19 8.53
CA ASP A 120 -1.39 -9.71 8.96
C ASP A 120 -1.49 -9.02 10.33
N GLU A 121 -2.56 -8.27 10.61
CA GLU A 121 -2.86 -7.75 11.96
C GLU A 121 -3.14 -8.87 12.97
N GLY A 122 -3.82 -9.94 12.56
CA GLY A 122 -4.02 -11.12 13.40
C GLY A 122 -2.69 -11.74 13.81
N TYR A 123 -1.80 -11.96 12.85
CA TYR A 123 -0.45 -12.46 13.11
C TYR A 123 0.36 -11.52 14.01
N CYS A 124 0.32 -10.20 13.76
CA CYS A 124 1.02 -9.22 14.59
C CYS A 124 0.48 -9.16 16.02
N ARG A 125 -0.84 -9.29 16.22
CA ARG A 125 -1.45 -9.35 17.55
C ARG A 125 -0.98 -10.58 18.30
N ASP A 126 -0.97 -11.74 17.66
CA ASP A 126 -0.56 -12.99 18.29
C ASP A 126 0.96 -12.99 18.60
N LYS A 127 1.77 -12.35 17.74
CA LYS A 127 3.23 -12.24 17.91
C LYS A 127 3.66 -11.22 18.97
N TYR A 128 3.03 -10.05 19.00
CA TYR A 128 3.49 -8.90 19.82
C TYR A 128 2.62 -8.66 21.07
N GLY A 129 1.43 -9.26 21.17
CA GLY A 129 0.59 -9.20 22.36
C GLY A 129 0.25 -7.76 22.78
N GLU A 130 0.57 -7.41 24.03
CA GLU A 130 0.22 -6.10 24.59
C GLU A 130 0.95 -4.93 23.90
N ASP A 131 2.17 -5.16 23.40
CA ASP A 131 2.91 -4.15 22.64
C ASP A 131 2.16 -3.79 21.34
N TRP A 132 1.43 -4.75 20.74
CA TRP A 132 0.55 -4.50 19.60
C TRP A 132 -0.64 -3.63 19.96
N ASN A 133 -1.23 -3.84 21.14
CA ASN A 133 -2.35 -3.02 21.62
C ASN A 133 -1.89 -1.57 21.84
N GLN A 134 -0.70 -1.36 22.41
CA GLN A 134 -0.11 -0.02 22.53
C GLN A 134 0.18 0.60 21.15
N TYR A 135 0.69 -0.19 20.21
CA TYR A 135 0.95 0.24 18.84
C TYR A 135 -0.33 0.70 18.13
N CYS A 136 -1.40 -0.09 18.19
CA CYS A 136 -2.69 0.25 17.60
C CYS A 136 -3.33 1.50 18.21
N LYS A 137 -3.03 1.83 19.48
CA LYS A 137 -3.47 3.09 20.11
C LYS A 137 -2.74 4.30 19.54
N GLN A 138 -1.46 4.18 19.20
CA GLN A 138 -0.66 5.27 18.61
C GLN A 138 -0.97 5.46 17.12
N VAL A 139 -1.14 4.36 16.41
CA VAL A 139 -1.36 4.34 14.96
C VAL A 139 -2.72 3.71 14.69
N PRO A 140 -3.85 4.44 14.79
CA PRO A 140 -5.19 3.85 14.78
C PRO A 140 -5.64 3.36 13.40
N TYR A 141 -5.19 4.00 12.31
CA TYR A 141 -5.62 3.67 10.96
C TYR A 141 -4.83 2.50 10.36
N ARG A 142 -5.49 1.72 9.51
CA ARG A 142 -4.98 0.54 8.84
C ARG A 142 -4.32 0.91 7.51
N ILE A 143 -5.07 1.48 6.58
CA ILE A 143 -4.64 1.70 5.19
C ILE A 143 -4.75 3.17 4.81
N ILE A 144 -5.90 3.80 5.09
CA ILE A 144 -6.21 5.16 4.67
C ILE A 144 -6.28 6.06 5.92
N PRO A 145 -5.37 7.05 6.04
CA PRO A 145 -5.39 7.96 7.19
C PRO A 145 -6.74 8.68 7.28
N GLY A 146 -7.37 8.67 8.46
CA GLY A 146 -8.64 9.37 8.71
C GLY A 146 -9.90 8.61 8.28
N ILE A 147 -9.78 7.45 7.62
CA ILE A 147 -10.94 6.67 7.17
C ILE A 147 -10.91 5.25 7.72
N TYR A 148 -9.83 4.52 7.43
CA TYR A 148 -9.72 3.09 7.72
C TYR A 148 -8.31 2.69 8.07
#